data_AF-A0A1Z5IYV9-F1
#
_entry.id   AF-A0A1Z5IYV9-F1
#
_cell.length_a   1.000
_cell.length_b   1.000
_cell.length_c   1.000
_cell.angle_alpha   90.00
_cell.angle_beta   90.00
_cell.angle_gamma   90.00
#
_symmetry.space_group_name_H-M   'P 1'
#
loop_
_entity.id
_entity.type
_entity.pdbx_description
1 polymer ?
#
loop_
_entity_poly.entity_id
_entity_poly.type
_entity_poly.pdbx_seq_one_letter_code
_entity_poly.pdbx_strand_id
1 'polypeptide(L)' 'MVIPMTPEQIKYRDYLIRAFNDHNQDMEATIKWVYDHFPSMRTGVRDAHKRLTIQQRNEVLREILMES' A
#
# COMPACT_ATOMS: atom_id res chain seq x y z
N MET A 1 -5.77 2.14 -20.66
CA MET A 1 -4.37 1.68 -20.73
C MET A 1 -3.93 1.41 -19.30
N VAL A 2 -3.72 0.16 -18.90
CA VAL A 2 -3.21 -0.16 -17.56
C VAL A 2 -1.73 0.17 -17.58
N ILE A 3 -1.32 1.21 -16.87
CA ILE A 3 0.11 1.48 -16.67
C ILE A 3 0.61 0.36 -15.75
N PRO A 4 1.57 -0.47 -16.17
CA PRO A 4 2.08 -1.54 -15.32
C PRO A 4 2.69 -0.95 -14.05
N MET A 5 2.38 -1.56 -12.91
CA MET A 5 2.90 -1.12 -11.62
C MET A 5 4.44 -1.15 -11.60
N THR A 6 5.02 -0.10 -11.03
CA THR A 6 6.46 -0.07 -10.72
C THR A 6 6.80 -1.11 -9.64
N PRO A 7 8.06 -1.56 -9.55
CA PRO A 7 8.51 -2.47 -8.48
C PRO A 7 8.19 -1.94 -7.06
N GLU A 8 8.25 -0.62 -6.87
CA GLU A 8 7.89 0.05 -5.62
C GLU A 8 6.38 -0.03 -5.35
N GLN A 9 5.54 0.15 -6.37
CA GLN A 9 4.08 -0.02 -6.25
C GLN A 9 3.73 -1.45 -5.89
N ILE A 10 4.35 -2.45 -6.52
CA ILE A 10 4.13 -3.88 -6.21
C ILE A 10 4.50 -4.18 -4.76
N LYS A 11 5.68 -3.76 -4.30
CA LYS A 11 6.10 -3.97 -2.89
C LYS A 11 5.16 -3.29 -1.90
N TYR A 12 4.68 -2.10 -2.21
CA TYR A 12 3.75 -1.36 -1.36
C TYR A 12 2.35 -2.02 -1.36
N ARG A 13 1.88 -2.47 -2.52
CA ARG A 13 0.63 -3.23 -2.70
C ARG A 13 0.63 -4.53 -1.90
N ASP A 14 1.67 -5.36 -2.05
CA ASP A 14 1.77 -6.65 -1.35
C ASP A 14 1.81 -6.50 0.17
N TYR A 15 2.30 -5.35 0.65
CA TYR A 15 2.25 -5.00 2.06
C TYR A 15 0.84 -4.55 2.47
N LEU A 16 0.21 -3.66 1.69
CA LEU A 16 -1.13 -3.18 1.96
C LEU A 16 -2.19 -4.28 1.89
N ILE A 17 -2.12 -5.22 0.95
CA ILE A 17 -3.08 -6.34 0.86
C ILE A 17 -3.04 -7.20 2.12
N ARG A 18 -1.85 -7.44 2.68
CA ARG A 18 -1.73 -8.17 3.95
C ARG A 18 -2.39 -7.42 5.09
N ALA A 19 -2.06 -6.14 5.25
CA ALA A 19 -2.68 -5.30 6.27
C ALA A 19 -4.20 -5.18 6.07
N PHE A 20 -4.66 -5.07 4.82
CA PHE A 20 -6.07 -4.99 4.46
C PHE A 20 -6.84 -6.24 4.87
N ASN A 21 -6.28 -7.42 4.61
CA ASN A 21 -6.86 -8.68 5.06
C ASN A 21 -6.83 -8.82 6.60
N ASP A 22 -5.75 -8.40 7.25
CA ASP A 22 -5.62 -8.40 8.72
C ASP A 22 -6.64 -7.46 9.39
N HIS A 23 -7.11 -6.45 8.66
CA HIS A 23 -8.12 -5.48 9.09
C HIS A 23 -9.51 -5.75 8.49
N ASN A 24 -9.84 -7.00 8.14
CA ASN A 24 -11.15 -7.41 7.63
C ASN A 24 -11.64 -6.57 6.44
N GLN A 25 -10.72 -6.22 5.53
CA GLN A 25 -11.01 -5.42 4.34
C GLN A 25 -11.52 -3.99 4.66
N ASP A 26 -11.19 -3.45 5.84
CA ASP A 26 -11.40 -2.04 6.19
C ASP A 26 -10.18 -1.20 5.78
N MET A 27 -10.34 -0.42 4.71
CA MET A 27 -9.26 0.40 4.17
C MET A 27 -8.92 1.60 5.07
N GLU A 28 -9.89 2.15 5.80
CA GLU A 28 -9.64 3.27 6.71
C GLU A 28 -8.79 2.79 7.89
N ALA A 29 -9.17 1.67 8.51
CA ALA A 29 -8.39 1.03 9.56
C ALA A 29 -7.00 0.63 9.08
N THR A 30 -6.90 0.09 7.86
CA THR A 30 -5.64 -0.30 7.23
C THR A 30 -4.70 0.90 7.06
N ILE A 31 -5.18 1.99 6.44
CA ILE A 31 -4.36 3.19 6.21
C ILE A 31 -3.91 3.78 7.54
N LYS A 32 -4.81 3.89 8.52
CA LYS A 32 -4.47 4.38 9.86
C LYS A 32 -3.36 3.53 10.48
N TRP A 33 -3.51 2.21 10.46
CA TRP A 33 -2.50 1.30 11.00
C TRP A 33 -1.16 1.42 10.29
N VAL A 34 -1.15 1.52 8.96
CA VAL A 34 0.06 1.71 8.14
C VAL A 34 0.79 3.00 8.53
N TYR A 35 0.08 4.12 8.73
CA TYR A 35 0.72 5.36 9.17
C TYR A 35 1.28 5.26 10.59
N ASP A 36 0.52 4.67 11.52
CA ASP A 36 0.93 4.49 12.91
C ASP A 36 2.17 3.56 13.02
N HIS A 37 2.27 2.55 12.14
CA HIS A 37 3.36 1.56 12.13
C HIS A 37 4.46 1.86 11.11
N PHE A 38 4.44 3.04 10.47
CA PHE A 38 5.47 3.46 9.52
C PHE A 38 6.90 3.35 10.08
N PRO A 39 7.20 3.74 11.34
CA PRO A 39 8.52 3.58 11.93
C PRO A 39 8.98 2.11 12.06
N SER A 40 8.05 1.16 12.15
CA SER A 40 8.31 -0.27 12.31
C SER A 40 8.27 -1.08 11.01
N MET A 41 7.93 -0.46 9.87
CA MET A 41 7.91 -1.14 8.58
C MET A 41 9.28 -1.71 8.20
N ARG A 42 9.30 -2.88 7.54
CA ARG A 42 10.53 -3.41 6.93
C ARG A 42 11.16 -2.35 6.01
N THR A 43 12.48 -2.18 6.07
CA THR A 43 13.21 -1.12 5.35
C THR A 43 12.83 -1.04 3.87
N GLY A 44 12.71 -2.18 3.18
CA GLY A 44 12.32 -2.21 1.77
C GLY A 44 10.91 -1.68 1.46
N VAL A 45 9.93 -1.90 2.34
CA VAL A 45 8.55 -1.39 2.17
C VAL A 45 8.50 0.11 2.47
N ARG A 46 9.18 0.51 3.54
CA ARG A 46 9.28 1.91 3.95
C ARG A 46 9.95 2.76 2.86
N ASP A 47 11.02 2.25 2.27
CA ASP A 47 11.72 2.92 1.17
C ASP A 47 10.86 2.96 -0.09
N ALA A 48 10.14 1.89 -0.42
CA ALA A 48 9.18 1.90 -1.52
C ALA A 48 8.13 3.00 -1.28
N HIS A 49 7.48 3.02 -0.11
CA HIS A 49 6.53 4.07 0.26
C HIS A 49 7.14 5.48 0.10
N LYS A 50 8.36 5.71 0.57
CA LYS A 50 9.03 7.03 0.45
C LYS A 50 9.29 7.42 -1.00
N ARG A 51 9.61 6.47 -1.88
CA ARG A 51 9.87 6.71 -3.31
C ARG A 51 8.60 6.94 -4.13
N LEU A 52 7.47 6.39 -3.70
CA LEU A 52 6.19 6.59 -4.37
C LEU A 52 5.67 8.02 -4.14
N THR A 53 5.18 8.64 -5.22
CA THR A 53 4.39 9.87 -5.13
C THR A 53 3.02 9.61 -4.50
N ILE A 54 2.33 10.67 -4.07
CA ILE A 54 0.95 10.55 -3.57
C ILE A 54 0.04 9.91 -4.63
N GLN A 55 0.19 10.31 -5.89
CA GLN A 55 -0.59 9.74 -6.99
C GLN A 55 -0.36 8.23 -7.12
N GLN A 56 0.90 7.78 -7.12
CA GLN A 56 1.23 6.35 -7.24
C GLN A 56 0.73 5.53 -6.05
N ARG A 57 0.72 6.10 -4.84
CA ARG A 57 0.11 5.44 -3.66
C ARG A 57 -1.40 5.33 -3.81
N ASN A 58 -2.06 6.38 -4.30
CA ASN A 58 -3.50 6.37 -4.56
C ASN A 58 -3.89 5.37 -5.66
N GLU A 59 -3.06 5.21 -6.68
CA GLU A 59 -3.25 4.17 -7.71
C GLU A 59 -3.22 2.76 -7.10
N VAL A 60 -2.28 2.50 -6.18
CA VAL A 60 -2.21 1.22 -5.44
C VAL A 60 -3.46 1.01 -4.58
N LEU A 61 -3.89 2.02 -3.83
CA LEU A 61 -5.10 1.93 -2.99
C LEU A 61 -6.35 1.65 -3.85
N ARG A 62 -6.47 2.31 -5.00
CA ARG A 62 -7.57 2.11 -5.93
C ARG A 62 -7.59 0.69 -6.51
N GLU A 63 -6.43 0.16 -6.87
CA GLU A 63 -6.32 -1.21 -7.37
C GLU A 63 -6.76 -2.22 -6.30
N ILE A 64 -6.30 -2.08 -5.06
CA ILE A 64 -6.74 -2.94 -3.94
C ILE A 64 -8.26 -2.87 -3.77
N LEU A 65 -8.86 -1.67 -3.73
CA LEU A 65 -10.30 -1.50 -3.55
C LEU A 65 -11.14 -2.00 -4.73
N MET A 66 -10.58 -2.05 -5.94
CA MET A 66 -11.28 -2.53 -7.13
C MET A 66 -11.19 -4.06 -7.31
N GLU A 67 -10.18 -4.69 -6.73
CA GLU A 67 -9.94 -6.14 -6.83
C GLU A 67 -10.47 -6.93 -5.60
N SER A 68 -11.01 -6.23 -4.60
CA SER A 68 -11.51 -6.80 -3.34
C SER A 68 -13.01 -7.04 -3.31
#